data_AF-M1WVK9-F1
#
_entry.id   AF-M1WVK9-F1
#
_cell.length_a   1.000
_cell.length_b   1.000
_cell.length_c   1.000
_cell.angle_alpha   90.00
_cell.angle_beta   90.00
_cell.angle_gamma   90.00
#
_symmetry.space_group_name_H-M   'P 1'
#
loop_
_entity.id
_entity.type
_entity.pdbx_description
1 polymer ?
#
loop_
_entity_poly.entity_id
_entity_poly.type
_entity_poly.pdbx_seq_one_letter_code
_entity_poly.pdbx_strand_id
1 'polypeptide(L)'
;MELEEFVTAWDQDIAGAKPLFIELKKLLESLEETQIHFIARPGITYSMRGKKTSQEKRPLFVMVDVIDDDPAERWLSVCFFGDTITDPEELGDFVPGGLLGEDGHCFDAEDAGILEYIKARILEAHGNQ
;
A
#
# COMPACT_ATOMS: atom_id res chain seq x y z
N MET A 1 -7.52 -14.33 -8.36
CA MET A 1 -6.62 -14.66 -7.26
C MET A 1 -6.99 -13.73 -6.13
N GLU A 2 -7.38 -14.30 -5.02
CA GLU A 2 -7.72 -13.57 -3.80
C GLU A 2 -6.46 -13.23 -2.99
N LEU A 3 -6.59 -12.29 -2.05
CA LEU A 3 -5.47 -11.82 -1.22
C LEU A 3 -4.80 -12.95 -0.43
N GLU A 4 -5.59 -13.80 0.23
CA GLU A 4 -5.05 -14.93 1.02
C GLU A 4 -4.36 -15.97 0.15
N GLU A 5 -4.88 -16.21 -1.06
CA GLU A 5 -4.26 -17.11 -2.05
C GLU A 5 -2.90 -16.55 -2.48
N PHE A 6 -2.81 -15.25 -2.75
CA PHE A 6 -1.57 -14.57 -3.11
C PHE A 6 -0.53 -14.69 -1.98
N VAL A 7 -0.90 -14.35 -0.75
CA VAL A 7 0.01 -14.42 0.42
C VAL A 7 0.51 -15.84 0.65
N THR A 8 -0.36 -16.85 0.46
CA THR A 8 0.01 -18.25 0.60
C THR A 8 0.96 -18.71 -0.51
N ALA A 9 0.71 -18.27 -1.75
CA ALA A 9 1.51 -18.65 -2.93
C ALA A 9 2.86 -17.92 -3.03
N TRP A 10 3.07 -16.81 -2.32
CA TRP A 10 4.34 -16.08 -2.31
C TRP A 10 5.40 -16.86 -1.52
N ASP A 11 6.14 -17.74 -2.19
CA ASP A 11 7.13 -18.64 -1.60
C ASP A 11 8.56 -18.07 -1.60
N GLN A 12 8.95 -17.34 -2.65
CA GLN A 12 10.26 -16.70 -2.78
C GLN A 12 10.20 -15.22 -2.40
N ASP A 13 10.98 -14.82 -1.40
CA ASP A 13 11.00 -13.47 -0.86
C ASP A 13 12.44 -13.06 -0.52
N ILE A 14 13.29 -12.98 -1.55
CA ILE A 14 14.71 -12.65 -1.36
C ILE A 14 14.87 -11.22 -0.83
N ALA A 15 14.01 -10.31 -1.28
CA ALA A 15 13.98 -8.91 -0.87
C ALA A 15 13.38 -8.68 0.53
N GLY A 16 12.72 -9.67 1.14
CA GLY A 16 12.09 -9.52 2.45
C GLY A 16 10.83 -8.64 2.46
N ALA A 17 10.18 -8.47 1.30
CA ALA A 17 8.99 -7.64 1.13
C ALA A 17 7.72 -8.29 1.71
N LYS A 18 7.62 -9.63 1.68
CA LYS A 18 6.45 -10.35 2.18
C LYS A 18 6.09 -10.04 3.64
N PRO A 19 7.02 -10.06 4.62
CA PRO A 19 6.69 -9.71 6.00
C PRO A 19 6.22 -8.26 6.15
N LEU A 20 6.78 -7.31 5.39
CA LEU A 20 6.32 -5.91 5.39
C LEU A 20 4.88 -5.80 4.87
N PHE A 21 4.56 -6.51 3.78
CA PHE A 21 3.21 -6.57 3.22
C PHE A 21 2.20 -7.14 4.23
N ILE A 22 2.57 -8.22 4.94
CA ILE A 22 1.73 -8.83 5.97
C ILE A 22 1.48 -7.86 7.13
N GLU A 23 2.48 -7.08 7.55
CA GLU A 23 2.32 -6.07 8.60
C GLU A 23 1.37 -4.94 8.17
N LEU A 24 1.48 -4.47 6.92
CA LEU A 24 0.55 -3.49 6.37
C LEU A 24 -0.87 -4.07 6.27
N LYS A 25 -1.01 -5.32 5.83
CA LYS A 25 -2.30 -6.02 5.78
C LYS A 25 -2.96 -6.07 7.16
N LYS A 26 -2.23 -6.53 8.18
CA LYS A 26 -2.73 -6.57 9.57
C LYS A 26 -3.16 -5.19 10.07
N LEU A 27 -2.39 -4.14 9.75
CA LEU A 27 -2.78 -2.79 10.09
C LEU A 27 -4.13 -2.44 9.47
N LEU A 28 -4.30 -2.62 8.15
CA LEU A 28 -5.55 -2.33 7.47
C LEU A 28 -6.74 -3.13 8.02
N GLU A 29 -6.54 -4.40 8.35
CA GLU A 29 -7.56 -5.27 8.97
C GLU A 29 -7.93 -4.84 10.39
N SER A 30 -7.03 -4.14 11.09
CA SER A 30 -7.28 -3.63 12.44
C SER A 30 -8.03 -2.30 12.48
N LEU A 31 -8.11 -1.59 11.35
CA LEU A 31 -8.78 -0.29 11.28
C LEU A 31 -10.30 -0.45 11.22
N GLU A 32 -11.00 0.28 12.07
CA GLU A 32 -12.45 0.34 12.03
C GLU A 32 -12.94 0.92 10.69
N GLU A 33 -14.17 0.54 10.32
CA GLU A 33 -14.83 1.01 9.10
C GLU A 33 -14.00 0.82 7.82
N THR A 34 -13.14 -0.20 7.75
CA THR A 34 -12.23 -0.41 6.62
C THR A 34 -12.59 -1.65 5.81
N GLN A 35 -12.60 -1.50 4.49
CA GLN A 35 -12.68 -2.57 3.51
C GLN A 35 -11.35 -2.67 2.77
N ILE A 36 -10.91 -3.92 2.55
CA ILE A 36 -9.73 -4.23 1.75
C ILE A 36 -10.18 -4.74 0.39
N HIS A 37 -9.77 -4.05 -0.67
CA HIS A 37 -10.01 -4.48 -2.04
C HIS A 37 -8.69 -4.94 -2.66
N PHE A 38 -8.66 -6.16 -3.18
CA PHE A 38 -7.46 -6.72 -3.79
C PHE A 38 -7.61 -6.82 -5.31
N ILE A 39 -6.61 -6.33 -6.05
CA ILE A 39 -6.56 -6.38 -7.51
C ILE A 39 -5.27 -7.06 -7.94
N ALA A 40 -5.38 -8.29 -8.39
CA ALA A 40 -4.26 -9.07 -8.90
C ALA A 40 -4.06 -8.85 -10.40
N ARG A 41 -2.85 -8.43 -10.79
CA ARG A 41 -2.37 -8.40 -12.18
C ARG A 41 -1.01 -9.12 -12.25
N PRO A 42 -0.98 -10.47 -12.32
CA PRO A 42 0.26 -11.24 -12.34
C PRO A 42 1.24 -10.77 -13.42
N GLY A 43 2.53 -10.67 -13.08
CA GLY A 43 3.59 -10.13 -13.93
C GLY A 43 3.59 -8.60 -14.06
N ILE A 44 2.75 -7.90 -13.29
CA ILE A 44 2.68 -6.44 -13.25
C ILE A 44 2.66 -5.98 -11.79
N THR A 45 1.56 -6.24 -11.08
CA THR A 45 1.41 -5.86 -9.67
C THR A 45 0.22 -6.54 -9.00
N TYR A 46 0.31 -6.70 -7.68
CA TYR A 46 -0.81 -7.06 -6.81
C TYR A 46 -1.13 -5.89 -5.89
N SER A 47 -2.27 -5.24 -6.13
CA SER A 47 -2.70 -4.05 -5.39
C SER A 47 -3.62 -4.40 -4.23
N MET A 48 -3.19 -4.18 -2.99
CA MET A 48 -4.04 -4.20 -1.80
C MET A 48 -4.47 -2.77 -1.45
N ARG A 49 -5.76 -2.47 -1.53
CA ARG A 49 -6.31 -1.12 -1.38
C ARG A 49 -7.16 -1.01 -0.12
N GLY A 50 -6.81 -0.05 0.75
CA GLY A 50 -7.61 0.31 1.90
C GLY A 50 -8.66 1.36 1.52
N LYS A 51 -9.93 1.07 1.83
CA LYS A 51 -11.05 1.99 1.64
C LYS A 51 -11.88 2.06 2.91
N LYS A 52 -12.14 3.27 3.42
CA LYS A 52 -13.06 3.46 4.53
C LYS A 52 -14.51 3.35 4.02
N THR A 53 -15.40 2.72 4.77
CA THR A 53 -16.80 2.50 4.36
C THR A 53 -17.59 3.78 4.27
N SER A 54 -17.23 4.79 5.06
CA SER A 54 -17.84 6.12 5.10
C SER A 54 -17.23 7.11 4.09
N GLN A 55 -16.14 6.77 3.39
CA GLN A 55 -15.50 7.71 2.48
C GLN A 55 -16.29 7.89 1.18
N GLU A 56 -16.51 9.15 0.79
CA GLU A 56 -17.16 9.50 -0.48
C GLU A 56 -16.22 10.21 -1.47
N LYS A 57 -15.23 10.96 -0.98
CA LYS A 57 -14.37 11.82 -1.82
C LYS A 57 -13.35 11.03 -2.64
N ARG A 58 -12.60 10.12 -2.01
CA ARG A 58 -11.55 9.33 -2.67
C ARG A 58 -11.99 7.88 -2.86
N PRO A 59 -11.49 7.18 -3.89
CA PRO A 59 -11.81 5.77 -4.10
C PRO A 59 -11.10 4.81 -3.13
N LEU A 60 -10.03 5.26 -2.47
CA LEU A 60 -9.21 4.56 -1.46
C LEU A 60 -8.46 5.59 -0.61
N PHE A 61 -7.98 5.22 0.58
CA PHE A 61 -7.06 6.05 1.36
C PHE A 61 -5.60 5.59 1.24
N VAL A 62 -5.36 4.33 0.87
CA VAL A 62 -4.01 3.80 0.61
C VAL A 62 -4.06 2.70 -0.44
N MET A 63 -3.03 2.65 -1.28
CA MET A 63 -2.76 1.55 -2.21
C MET A 63 -1.38 0.97 -1.90
N VAL A 64 -1.35 -0.28 -1.43
CA VAL A 64 -0.14 -1.07 -1.22
C VAL A 64 0.02 -1.99 -2.42
N ASP A 65 0.93 -1.65 -3.32
CA ASP A 65 1.26 -2.43 -4.50
C ASP A 65 2.47 -3.32 -4.22
N VAL A 66 2.31 -4.62 -4.43
CA VAL A 66 3.45 -5.52 -4.65
C VAL A 66 3.80 -5.43 -6.12
N ILE A 67 4.98 -4.93 -6.43
CA ILE A 67 5.47 -4.87 -7.82
C ILE A 67 6.02 -6.25 -8.18
N ASP A 68 5.55 -6.79 -9.31
CA ASP A 68 5.76 -8.20 -9.73
C ASP A 68 6.40 -8.26 -11.12
N ASP A 69 7.31 -7.33 -11.40
CA ASP A 69 8.12 -7.31 -12.63
C ASP A 69 9.21 -8.40 -12.62
N ASP A 70 9.82 -8.65 -11.46
CA ASP A 70 10.55 -9.88 -11.15
C ASP A 70 9.91 -10.60 -9.93
N PRO A 71 9.25 -11.76 -10.13
CA PRO A 71 8.66 -12.54 -9.04
C PRO A 71 9.63 -12.96 -7.93
N ALA A 72 10.94 -13.02 -8.17
CA ALA A 72 11.96 -13.36 -7.17
C ALA A 72 12.42 -12.14 -6.35
N GLU A 73 12.25 -10.93 -6.87
CA GLU A 73 12.71 -9.66 -6.29
C GLU A 73 11.56 -8.66 -6.10
N ARG A 74 10.37 -9.18 -5.79
CA ARG A 74 9.18 -8.36 -5.48
C ARG A 74 9.50 -7.32 -4.41
N TRP A 75 9.02 -6.11 -4.63
CA TRP A 75 9.13 -4.99 -3.70
C TRP A 75 7.77 -4.30 -3.53
N LEU A 76 7.67 -3.41 -2.54
CA LEU A 76 6.41 -2.77 -2.16
C LEU A 76 6.45 -1.27 -2.46
N SER A 77 5.47 -0.80 -3.21
CA SER A 77 5.16 0.63 -3.37
C SER A 77 3.89 0.95 -2.62
N VAL A 78 3.94 1.89 -1.67
CA VAL A 78 2.77 2.34 -0.90
C VAL A 78 2.43 3.77 -1.26
N CYS A 79 1.28 3.96 -1.91
CA CYS A 79 0.86 5.26 -2.42
C CYS A 79 -0.39 5.81 -1.73
N PHE A 80 -0.38 7.13 -1.54
CA PHE A 80 -1.47 7.94 -1.00
C PHE A 80 -1.84 9.05 -1.99
N PHE A 81 -3.04 9.61 -1.88
CA PHE A 81 -3.32 10.86 -2.57
C PHE A 81 -2.57 11.99 -1.88
N GLY A 82 -1.92 12.87 -2.64
CA GLY A 82 -1.02 13.89 -2.08
C GLY A 82 -1.67 14.82 -1.06
N ASP A 83 -2.99 15.02 -1.11
CA ASP A 83 -3.74 15.85 -0.15
C ASP A 83 -4.23 15.11 1.10
N THR A 84 -3.94 13.81 1.24
CA THR A 84 -4.45 12.98 2.35
C THR A 84 -3.43 12.73 3.45
N ILE A 85 -2.16 13.03 3.21
CA ILE A 85 -1.07 12.83 4.17
C ILE A 85 -0.13 14.03 4.19
N THR A 86 0.70 14.09 5.22
CA THR A 86 1.89 14.96 5.28
C THR A 86 3.15 14.11 5.24
N ASP A 87 4.18 14.59 4.55
CA ASP A 87 5.49 13.91 4.50
C ASP A 87 6.59 14.84 5.02
N PRO A 88 6.65 15.09 6.35
CA PRO A 88 7.62 16.03 6.93
C PRO A 88 9.08 15.59 6.81
N GLU A 89 9.33 14.29 6.67
CA GLU A 89 10.68 13.74 6.50
C GLU A 89 11.11 13.61 5.03
N GLU A 90 10.23 14.01 4.10
CA GLU A 90 10.46 13.97 2.64
C GLU A 90 10.96 12.58 2.18
N LEU A 91 10.40 11.51 2.77
CA LEU A 91 10.78 10.12 2.48
C LEU A 91 10.02 9.51 1.30
N GLY A 92 8.94 10.17 0.88
CA GLY A 92 8.10 9.72 -0.23
C GLY A 92 8.37 10.52 -1.49
N ASP A 93 8.19 9.87 -2.62
CA ASP A 93 8.26 10.49 -3.92
C ASP A 93 6.90 11.07 -4.31
N PHE A 94 6.94 12.33 -4.77
CA PHE A 94 5.79 12.95 -5.41
C PHE A 94 5.66 12.43 -6.84
N VAL A 95 4.51 11.81 -7.15
CA VAL A 95 4.24 11.17 -8.45
C VAL A 95 3.02 11.83 -9.10
N PRO A 96 3.21 12.80 -10.03
CA PRO A 96 2.11 13.47 -10.72
C PRO A 96 1.25 12.48 -11.50
N GLY A 97 -0.08 12.48 -11.27
CA GLY A 97 -0.99 11.51 -11.89
C GLY A 97 -0.75 10.04 -11.52
N GLY A 98 0.14 9.75 -10.55
CA GLY A 98 0.61 8.42 -10.21
C GLY A 98 -0.43 7.53 -9.50
N LEU A 99 -1.45 8.12 -8.87
CA LEU A 99 -2.47 7.38 -8.16
C LEU A 99 -3.84 7.55 -8.82
N LEU A 100 -4.22 6.56 -9.62
CA LEU A 100 -5.50 6.53 -10.34
C LEU A 100 -5.74 7.77 -11.22
N GLY A 101 -4.67 8.37 -11.76
CA GLY A 101 -4.74 9.57 -12.60
C GLY A 101 -4.69 10.89 -11.82
N GLU A 102 -4.53 10.85 -10.49
CA GLU A 102 -4.30 12.01 -9.64
C GLU A 102 -2.91 11.98 -9.01
N ASP A 103 -2.50 13.13 -8.47
CA ASP A 103 -1.19 13.27 -7.82
C ASP A 103 -1.09 12.35 -6.60
N GLY A 104 -0.09 11.48 -6.66
CA GLY A 104 0.23 10.52 -5.63
C GLY A 104 1.47 10.91 -4.84
N HIS A 105 1.55 10.39 -3.62
CA HIS A 105 2.76 10.39 -2.82
C HIS A 105 3.08 8.94 -2.46
N CYS A 106 4.19 8.42 -2.96
CA CYS A 106 4.51 6.99 -2.93
C CYS A 106 5.80 6.73 -2.14
N PHE A 107 5.84 5.59 -1.45
CA PHE A 107 6.97 5.17 -0.63
C PHE A 107 7.37 3.74 -0.97
N ASP A 108 8.67 3.50 -1.07
CA ASP A 108 9.21 2.15 -1.21
C ASP A 108 9.33 1.54 0.19
N ALA A 109 8.54 0.51 0.48
CA ALA A 109 8.60 -0.16 1.79
C ALA A 109 9.68 -1.25 1.78
N GLU A 110 10.92 -0.83 2.03
CA GLU A 110 12.12 -1.68 1.94
C GLU A 110 12.56 -2.29 3.28
N ASP A 111 12.27 -1.61 4.40
CA ASP A 111 12.69 -2.04 5.73
C ASP A 111 11.71 -1.65 6.86
N ALA A 112 12.03 -2.05 8.08
CA ALA A 112 11.21 -1.79 9.25
C ALA A 112 11.15 -0.31 9.66
N GLY A 113 12.18 0.47 9.37
CA GLY A 113 12.23 1.91 9.66
C GLY A 113 11.25 2.68 8.79
N ILE A 114 11.34 2.53 7.47
CA ILE A 114 10.38 3.14 6.53
C ILE A 114 8.96 2.58 6.75
N LEU A 115 8.82 1.31 7.12
CA LEU A 115 7.52 0.70 7.39
C LEU A 115 6.76 1.43 8.51
N GLU A 116 7.41 1.74 9.63
CA GLU A 116 6.73 2.45 10.73
C GLU A 116 6.29 3.85 10.32
N TYR A 117 7.09 4.53 9.49
CA TYR A 117 6.71 5.81 8.91
C TYR A 117 5.48 5.69 8.00
N ILE A 118 5.48 4.71 7.09
CA ILE A 118 4.36 4.42 6.20
C ILE A 118 3.09 4.09 7.00
N LYS A 119 3.19 3.31 8.08
CA LYS A 119 2.05 3.02 8.96
C LYS A 119 1.45 4.31 9.55
N ALA A 120 2.28 5.26 9.96
CA ALA A 120 1.80 6.57 10.43
C ALA A 120 1.04 7.34 9.33
N ARG A 121 1.53 7.30 8.09
CA ARG A 121 0.85 7.90 6.92
C ARG A 121 -0.47 7.21 6.59
N ILE A 122 -0.56 5.89 6.76
CA ILE A 122 -1.81 5.12 6.63
C ILE A 122 -2.87 5.60 7.62
N LEU A 123 -2.48 5.75 8.89
CA LEU A 123 -3.39 6.22 9.95
C LEU A 123 -3.88 7.65 9.69
N GLU A 124 -2.98 8.53 9.24
CA GLU A 124 -3.31 9.90 8.85
C GLU A 124 -4.28 9.92 7.66
N ALA A 125 -4.00 9.17 6.60
CA ALA A 125 -4.86 9.09 5.43
C ALA A 125 -6.26 8.57 5.77
N HIS A 126 -6.36 7.54 6.62
CA HIS A 126 -7.63 7.00 7.12
C HIS A 126 -8.42 8.01 7.97
N GLY A 127 -7.74 8.75 8.84
CA GLY A 127 -8.34 9.81 9.66
C GLY A 127 -8.86 11.00 8.84
N ASN A 128 -8.27 11.24 7.66
CA ASN A 128 -8.64 12.30 6.73
C ASN A 128 -9.72 11.89 5.71
N GLN A 129 -10.21 10.65 5.74
CA GLN A 129 -11.37 10.19 4.96
C GLN A 129 -12.66 10.18 5.78
#